data_AF-A0A519TWZ0-F1
#
_entry.id   AF-A0A519TWZ0-F1
#
_cell.length_a   1.000
_cell.length_b   1.000
_cell.length_c   1.000
_cell.angle_alpha   90.00
_cell.angle_beta   90.00
_cell.angle_gamma   90.00
#
_symmetry.space_group_name_H-M   'P 1'
#
loop_
_entity.id
_entity.type
_entity.pdbx_description
1 polymer ?
#
loop_
_entity_poly.entity_id
_entity_poly.type
_entity_poly.pdbx_seq_one_letter_code
_entity_poly.pdbx_strand_id
1 'polypeptide(L)'
;MKKTLYIIYLAVACIAVAMQLGYRSMLFKRYGSDSIFVGCFPNFIAVVLISLIFNLVKNGKKDSTPLKISLMGTATMVFYEFIQPFIQGRTFDWLDVVASLIGGLFVYITLFITHKVSSIS
;
A
#
# COMPACT_ATOMS: atom_id res chain seq x y z
N MET A 1 12.78 0.92 17.55
CA MET A 1 12.38 0.20 16.32
C MET A 1 10.90 0.31 15.96
N LYS A 2 9.95 0.05 16.88
CA LYS A 2 8.53 0.40 16.65
C LYS A 2 8.38 1.86 16.18
N LYS A 3 9.18 2.78 16.74
CA LYS A 3 9.27 4.18 16.30
C LYS A 3 9.63 4.35 14.81
N THR A 4 10.62 3.62 14.28
CA THR A 4 11.01 3.67 12.85
C THR A 4 9.88 3.20 11.95
N LEU A 5 9.22 2.11 12.37
CA LEU A 5 8.05 1.59 11.69
C LEU A 5 6.91 2.63 11.68
N TYR A 6 6.60 3.26 12.82
CA TYR A 6 5.62 4.35 12.90
C TYR A 6 6.00 5.59 12.08
N ILE A 7 7.28 5.89 11.92
CA ILE A 7 7.75 6.98 11.05
C ILE A 7 7.50 6.63 9.58
N ILE A 8 7.82 5.41 9.14
CA ILE A 8 7.50 4.93 7.79
C ILE A 8 5.97 5.00 7.58
N TYR A 9 5.19 4.62 8.60
CA TYR A 9 3.73 4.65 8.55
C TYR A 9 3.18 6.06 8.40
N LEU A 10 3.69 7.00 9.18
CA LEU A 10 3.30 8.40 9.11
C LEU A 10 3.68 9.01 7.77
N ALA A 11 4.89 8.73 7.26
CA ALA A 11 5.34 9.21 5.96
C ALA A 11 4.43 8.72 4.83
N VAL A 12 4.08 7.43 4.81
CA VAL A 12 3.17 6.85 3.81
C VAL A 12 1.77 7.45 3.92
N ALA A 13 1.25 7.65 5.13
CA ALA A 13 -0.05 8.30 5.33
C ALA A 13 -0.07 9.75 4.82
N CYS A 14 0.99 10.52 5.10
CA CYS A 14 1.14 11.88 4.57
C CYS A 14 1.20 11.89 3.03
N ILE A 15 1.93 10.95 2.42
CA ILE A 15 2.00 10.82 0.95
C ILE A 15 0.62 10.48 0.37
N ALA A 16 -0.13 9.57 0.99
CA ALA A 16 -1.46 9.20 0.54
C ALA A 16 -2.43 10.40 0.57
N VAL A 17 -2.43 11.15 1.68
CA VAL A 17 -3.23 12.37 1.82
C VAL A 17 -2.82 13.41 0.77
N ALA A 18 -1.51 13.64 0.58
CA ALA A 18 -1.02 14.57 -0.43
C ALA A 18 -1.48 14.18 -1.84
N MET A 19 -1.40 12.90 -2.20
CA MET A 19 -1.89 12.38 -3.48
C MET A 19 -3.38 12.68 -3.69
N GLN A 20 -4.19 12.63 -2.63
CA GLN A 20 -5.62 12.90 -2.68
C GLN A 20 -5.96 14.39 -2.68
N LEU A 21 -5.13 15.25 -2.08
CA LEU A 21 -5.29 16.71 -2.05
C LEU A 21 -4.80 17.43 -3.32
N GLY A 22 -4.59 16.70 -4.42
CA GLY A 22 -4.26 17.28 -5.73
C GLY A 22 -2.80 17.15 -6.14
N TYR A 23 -1.93 16.56 -5.32
CA TYR A 23 -0.55 16.26 -5.74
C TYR A 23 -0.52 15.32 -6.95
N ARG A 24 -1.46 14.36 -7.02
CA ARG A 24 -1.62 13.49 -8.20
C ARG A 24 -1.89 14.29 -9.47
N SER A 25 -2.79 15.29 -9.41
CA SER A 25 -3.09 16.16 -10.54
C SER A 25 -1.88 17.01 -10.97
N MET A 26 -1.06 17.47 -10.01
CA MET A 26 0.20 18.15 -10.32
C MET A 26 1.20 17.21 -11.01
N LEU A 27 1.30 15.96 -10.56
CA LEU A 27 2.16 14.96 -11.17
C LEU A 27 1.72 14.64 -12.62
N PHE A 28 0.42 14.48 -12.88
CA PHE A 28 -0.08 14.29 -14.25
C PHE A 28 0.21 15.49 -15.14
N LYS A 29 0.11 16.73 -14.63
CA LYS A 29 0.50 17.93 -15.39
C LYS A 29 1.98 17.95 -15.77
N ARG A 30 2.85 17.38 -14.93
CA ARG A 30 4.30 17.39 -15.13
C ARG A 30 4.82 16.21 -15.95
N TYR A 31 4.28 15.03 -15.73
CA TYR A 31 4.75 13.77 -16.32
C TYR A 31 3.84 13.25 -17.45
N GLY A 32 2.75 13.96 -17.76
CA GLY A 32 1.76 13.58 -18.77
C GLY A 32 0.60 12.79 -18.17
N SER A 33 -0.60 12.93 -18.75
CA SER A 33 -1.81 12.22 -18.35
C SER A 33 -1.68 10.69 -18.44
N ASP A 34 -0.81 10.23 -19.32
CA ASP A 34 -0.62 8.80 -19.63
C ASP A 34 0.52 8.20 -18.79
N SER A 35 1.02 8.93 -17.80
CA SER A 35 2.09 8.46 -16.92
C SER A 35 1.62 7.28 -16.08
N ILE A 36 2.05 6.08 -16.48
CA ILE A 36 1.78 4.82 -15.81
C ILE A 36 2.10 4.90 -14.31
N PHE A 37 3.25 5.49 -13.97
CA PHE A 37 3.69 5.63 -12.59
C PHE A 37 2.70 6.46 -11.76
N VAL A 38 2.25 7.61 -12.27
CA VAL A 38 1.30 8.48 -11.57
C VAL A 38 -0.11 7.84 -11.51
N GLY A 39 -0.43 7.03 -12.52
CA GLY A 39 -1.63 6.21 -12.61
C GLY A 39 -1.75 5.23 -11.45
N CYS A 40 -0.76 4.36 -11.28
CA CYS A 40 -0.83 3.22 -10.36
C CYS A 40 -0.21 3.44 -8.97
N PHE A 41 0.49 4.57 -8.76
CA PHE A 41 1.04 4.92 -7.45
C PHE A 41 0.01 4.93 -6.30
N PRO A 42 -1.23 5.41 -6.48
CA PRO A 42 -2.25 5.34 -5.43
C PRO A 42 -2.52 3.91 -4.95
N ASN A 43 -2.51 2.92 -5.84
CA ASN A 43 -2.78 1.54 -5.50
C ASN A 43 -1.65 0.90 -4.70
N PHE A 44 -0.41 1.18 -5.09
CA PHE A 44 0.77 0.82 -4.28
C PHE A 44 0.63 1.37 -2.86
N ILE A 45 0.35 2.67 -2.73
CA ILE A 45 0.20 3.34 -1.43
C ILE A 45 -0.97 2.78 -0.62
N ALA A 46 -2.09 2.46 -1.27
CA ALA A 46 -3.26 1.87 -0.64
C ALA A 46 -2.95 0.48 -0.04
N VAL A 47 -2.21 -0.38 -0.75
CA VAL A 47 -1.77 -1.67 -0.20
C VAL A 47 -0.92 -1.48 1.04
N VAL A 48 0.02 -0.51 1.01
CA VAL A 48 0.84 -0.22 2.18
C VAL A 48 -0.06 0.17 3.34
N LEU A 49 -0.92 1.20 3.17
CA LEU A 49 -1.83 1.70 4.21
C LEU A 49 -2.75 0.62 4.80
N ILE A 50 -3.43 -0.16 3.96
CA ILE A 50 -4.35 -1.21 4.40
C ILE A 50 -3.57 -2.26 5.20
N SER A 51 -2.38 -2.64 4.74
CA SER A 51 -1.52 -3.56 5.48
C SER A 51 -1.08 -2.99 6.83
N LEU A 52 -0.87 -1.67 6.93
CA LEU A 52 -0.57 -1.02 8.21
C LEU A 52 -1.74 -1.14 9.17
N ILE A 53 -2.95 -0.85 8.69
CA ILE A 53 -4.18 -0.95 9.47
C ILE A 53 -4.33 -2.39 9.97
N PHE A 54 -4.14 -3.40 9.11
CA PHE A 54 -4.17 -4.79 9.52
C PHE A 54 -3.09 -5.15 10.55
N ASN A 55 -1.86 -4.64 10.39
CA ASN A 55 -0.79 -4.85 11.35
C ASN A 55 -1.14 -4.25 12.73
N LEU A 56 -1.72 -3.04 12.76
CA LEU A 56 -2.14 -2.39 14.01
C LEU A 56 -3.27 -3.15 14.70
N VAL A 57 -4.29 -3.57 13.94
CA VAL A 57 -5.46 -4.30 14.48
C VAL A 57 -5.09 -5.70 14.94
N LYS A 58 -4.13 -6.36 14.28
CA LYS A 58 -3.67 -7.71 14.65
C LYS A 58 -2.47 -7.73 15.58
N ASN A 59 -1.93 -6.57 15.97
CA ASN A 59 -0.74 -6.50 16.80
C ASN A 59 -0.98 -7.20 18.15
N GLY A 60 -0.11 -8.15 18.51
CA GLY A 60 -0.24 -8.96 19.73
C GLY A 60 -1.07 -10.24 19.59
N LYS A 61 -1.62 -10.55 18.41
CA LYS A 61 -2.24 -11.86 18.14
C LYS A 61 -1.18 -12.84 17.61
N LYS A 62 -1.23 -14.10 18.08
CA LYS A 62 -0.26 -15.16 17.73
C LYS A 62 -0.17 -15.45 16.21
N ASP A 63 -1.17 -15.02 15.43
CA ASP A 63 -1.30 -15.25 14.00
C ASP A 63 -0.84 -14.09 13.09
N SER A 64 -0.29 -13.01 13.62
CA SER A 64 0.11 -11.83 12.84
C SER A 64 1.52 -11.99 12.22
N THR A 65 1.65 -12.85 11.21
CA THR A 65 2.92 -12.96 10.47
C THR A 65 3.04 -11.84 9.41
N PRO A 66 4.26 -11.34 9.12
CA PRO A 66 4.51 -10.36 8.06
C PRO A 66 3.89 -10.75 6.71
N LEU A 67 3.98 -12.05 6.37
CA LEU A 67 3.41 -12.59 5.13
C LEU A 67 1.89 -12.50 5.11
N LYS A 68 1.21 -12.91 6.19
CA LYS A 68 -0.26 -12.85 6.28
C LYS A 68 -0.76 -11.41 6.14
N ILE A 69 -0.11 -10.45 6.80
CA ILE A 69 -0.49 -9.03 6.74
C ILE A 69 -0.34 -8.48 5.32
N SER A 70 0.82 -8.71 4.69
CA SER A 70 1.09 -8.30 3.31
C SER A 70 0.08 -8.91 2.33
N LEU A 71 -0.19 -10.22 2.43
CA LEU A 71 -1.16 -10.89 1.58
C LEU A 71 -2.56 -10.33 1.76
N MET A 72 -3.00 -10.04 2.99
CA MET A 72 -4.31 -9.47 3.25
C MET A 72 -4.48 -8.09 2.61
N GLY A 73 -3.50 -7.19 2.77
CA GLY A 73 -3.57 -5.86 2.16
C GLY A 73 -3.53 -5.92 0.62
N THR A 74 -2.67 -6.79 0.08
CA THR A 74 -2.56 -7.01 -1.37
C THR A 74 -3.84 -7.59 -1.94
N ALA A 75 -4.36 -8.65 -1.33
CA ALA A 75 -5.60 -9.28 -1.76
C ALA A 75 -6.76 -8.28 -1.72
N THR A 76 -6.86 -7.45 -0.67
CA THR A 76 -7.91 -6.42 -0.56
C THR A 76 -7.89 -5.48 -1.77
N MET A 77 -6.72 -4.96 -2.15
CA MET A 77 -6.62 -4.05 -3.31
C MET A 77 -6.80 -4.76 -4.64
N VAL A 78 -6.27 -5.97 -4.81
CA VAL A 78 -6.48 -6.75 -6.02
C VAL A 78 -7.96 -7.08 -6.21
N PHE A 79 -8.66 -7.50 -5.15
CA PHE A 79 -10.12 -7.69 -5.17
C PHE A 79 -10.87 -6.39 -5.47
N TYR A 80 -10.41 -5.26 -4.90
CA TYR A 80 -10.99 -3.96 -5.20
C TYR A 80 -10.91 -3.62 -6.69
N GLU A 81 -9.79 -3.91 -7.36
CA GLU A 81 -9.67 -3.74 -8.82
C GLU A 81 -10.66 -4.60 -9.61
N PHE A 82 -10.92 -5.84 -9.20
CA PHE A 82 -11.94 -6.67 -9.84
C PHE A 82 -13.37 -6.16 -9.64
N ILE A 83 -13.62 -5.44 -8.54
CA ILE A 83 -14.92 -4.81 -8.25
C ILE A 83 -15.05 -3.46 -8.96
N GLN A 84 -13.93 -2.82 -9.28
CA GLN A 84 -13.87 -1.47 -9.85
C GLN A 84 -14.74 -1.26 -11.12
N PRO A 85 -14.83 -2.20 -12.09
CA PRO A 85 -15.73 -2.08 -13.24
C PRO A 85 -17.22 -1.97 -12.93
N PHE A 86 -17.65 -2.43 -11.74
CA PHE A 86 -19.04 -2.33 -11.31
C PHE A 86 -19.37 -0.94 -10.73
N ILE A 87 -18.37 -0.04 -10.61
CA ILE A 87 -18.52 1.33 -10.14
C ILE A 87 -18.54 2.28 -11.36
N GLN A 88 -19.53 3.16 -11.43
CA GLN A 88 -19.69 4.07 -12.56
C GLN A 88 -18.45 4.98 -12.73
N GLY A 89 -17.94 5.05 -13.97
CA GLY A 89 -16.78 5.88 -14.32
C GLY A 89 -15.43 5.31 -13.91
N ARG A 90 -15.37 4.03 -13.56
CA ARG A 90 -14.11 3.33 -13.23
C ARG A 90 -13.90 2.12 -14.14
N THR A 91 -12.63 1.81 -14.39
CA THR A 91 -12.21 0.71 -15.26
C THR A 91 -11.23 -0.18 -14.52
N PHE A 92 -11.19 -1.45 -14.90
CA PHE A 92 -10.15 -2.37 -14.46
C PHE A 92 -8.81 -2.00 -15.14
N ASP A 93 -7.74 -1.95 -14.36
CA ASP A 93 -6.38 -1.71 -14.87
C ASP A 93 -5.40 -2.79 -14.36
N TRP A 94 -4.74 -3.48 -15.29
CA TRP A 94 -3.72 -4.49 -14.95
C TRP A 94 -2.50 -3.87 -14.27
N LEU A 95 -2.17 -2.62 -14.58
CA LEU A 95 -1.04 -1.91 -13.96
C LEU A 95 -1.32 -1.63 -12.49
N ASP A 96 -2.57 -1.41 -12.12
CA ASP A 96 -3.04 -1.24 -10.75
C ASP A 96 -2.97 -2.54 -9.94
N VAL A 97 -3.22 -3.69 -10.57
CA VAL A 97 -2.98 -5.02 -9.99
C VAL A 97 -1.48 -5.24 -9.74
N VAL A 98 -0.64 -4.96 -10.73
CA VAL A 98 0.83 -5.10 -10.61
C VAL A 98 1.38 -4.17 -9.52
N ALA A 99 0.94 -2.92 -9.47
CA ALA A 99 1.33 -1.98 -8.42
C ALA A 99 0.92 -2.46 -7.03
N SER A 100 -0.25 -3.08 -6.92
CA SER A 100 -0.72 -3.69 -5.66
C SER A 100 0.18 -4.85 -5.21
N LEU A 101 0.57 -5.74 -6.13
CA LEU A 101 1.51 -6.84 -5.83
C LEU A 101 2.88 -6.32 -5.38
N ILE A 102 3.40 -5.29 -6.04
CA ILE A 102 4.67 -4.63 -5.66
C ILE A 102 4.52 -3.99 -4.26
N GLY A 103 3.39 -3.35 -3.96
CA GLY A 103 3.07 -2.82 -2.64
C GLY A 103 3.07 -3.91 -1.56
N GLY A 104 2.49 -5.07 -1.88
CA GLY A 104 2.51 -6.25 -1.03
C GLY A 104 3.91 -6.73 -0.70
N LEU A 105 4.74 -6.89 -1.73
CA LEU A 105 6.14 -7.30 -1.57
C LEU A 105 6.92 -6.31 -0.70
N PHE A 106 6.73 -5.00 -0.94
CA PHE A 106 7.35 -3.94 -0.16
C PHE A 106 6.97 -4.01 1.33
N VAL A 107 5.68 -4.19 1.63
CA VAL A 107 5.20 -4.38 3.01
C VAL A 107 5.82 -5.61 3.65
N TYR A 108 5.84 -6.74 2.92
CA TYR A 108 6.40 -7.99 3.43
C TYR A 108 7.85 -7.82 3.84
N ILE A 109 8.68 -7.25 2.95
CA ILE A 109 10.11 -7.00 3.21
C ILE A 109 10.28 -6.07 4.41
N THR A 110 9.51 -4.98 4.47
CA THR A 110 9.59 -3.99 5.55
C THR A 110 9.25 -4.61 6.92
N LEU A 111 8.17 -5.38 6.99
CA LEU A 111 7.75 -6.06 8.21
C LEU A 111 8.70 -7.20 8.59
N PHE A 112 9.19 -7.96 7.61
CA PHE A 112 10.15 -9.05 7.83
C PHE A 112 11.45 -8.54 8.43
N ILE A 113 12.04 -7.48 7.86
CA ILE A 113 13.24 -6.83 8.40
C ILE A 113 12.97 -6.33 9.82
N THR A 114 11.83 -5.66 10.04
CA THR A 114 11.51 -5.11 11.36
C THR A 114 11.35 -6.21 12.42
N HIS A 115 10.69 -7.32 12.08
CA HIS A 115 10.55 -8.47 12.98
C HIS A 115 11.89 -9.14 13.27
N LYS A 116 12.70 -9.41 12.25
CA LYS A 116 14.00 -10.08 12.40
C LYS A 116 14.97 -9.25 13.26
N VAL A 117 14.98 -7.94 13.08
CA VAL A 117 15.85 -7.07 13.89
C VAL A 117 15.31 -6.95 15.33
N SER A 118 13.98 -7.01 15.54
CA SER A 118 13.39 -6.98 16.89
C SER A 118 13.60 -8.27 17.69
N SER A 119 13.91 -9.39 17.05
CA SER A 119 14.23 -10.65 17.74
C SER A 119 15.71 -10.76 18.15
N ILE A 120 16.57 -9.85 17.68
CA ILE A 120 18.02 -9.85 17.95
C ILE A 120 18.37 -8.87 19.09
N SER A 121 17.48 -7.90 19.39
CA SER A 121 17.59 -6.93 20.50
C SER A 121 16.87 -7.39 21.75
#